data_AF-A0A1H7DQN1-F1
#
_entry.id   AF-A0A1H7DQN1-F1
#
_cell.length_a   1.000
_cell.length_b   1.000
_cell.length_c   1.000
_cell.angle_alpha   90.00
_cell.angle_beta   90.00
_cell.angle_gamma   90.00
#
_symmetry.space_group_name_H-M   'P 1'
#
loop_
_entity.id
_entity.type
_entity.pdbx_description
1 polymer ?
#
loop_
_entity_poly.entity_id
_entity_poly.type
_entity_poly.pdbx_seq_one_letter_code
_entity_poly.pdbx_strand_id
1 'polypeptide(L)' 'MPALNDLALAIEEREPGQFFWTLLEAHHGGESSETLDYRVYRVADKPQTSYSNALAMGVAELKKISAAAGPATQG' A
#
# COMPACT_ATOMS: atom_id res chain seq x y z
N MET A 1 -11.94 15.16 -4.34
CA MET A 1 -10.66 14.96 -3.61
C MET A 1 -9.96 13.79 -4.26
N PRO A 2 -8.78 13.94 -4.87
CA PRO A 2 -8.16 12.82 -5.57
C PRO A 2 -7.75 11.75 -4.54
N ALA A 3 -8.18 10.53 -4.81
CA ALA A 3 -8.17 9.37 -3.94
C ALA A 3 -6.76 8.79 -3.77
N LEU A 4 -5.86 9.55 -3.17
CA LEU A 4 -4.59 9.03 -2.67
C LEU A 4 -4.75 8.23 -1.35
N ASN A 5 -5.99 8.03 -0.92
CA ASN A 5 -6.36 7.44 0.37
C ASN A 5 -6.66 5.93 0.34
N ASP A 6 -6.69 5.29 -0.83
CA ASP A 6 -7.12 3.89 -0.94
C ASP A 6 -5.94 2.95 -1.22
N LEU A 7 -4.88 3.09 -0.40
CA LEU A 7 -3.74 2.18 -0.40
C LEU A 7 -3.97 1.08 0.66
N ALA A 8 -4.16 -0.15 0.22
CA ALA A 8 -4.23 -1.32 1.07
C ALA A 8 -2.84 -1.92 1.30
N LEU A 9 -2.56 -2.33 2.54
CA LEU A 9 -1.33 -3.03 2.90
C LEU A 9 -1.65 -4.51 3.12
N ALA A 10 -1.10 -5.36 2.27
CA ALA A 10 -1.13 -6.81 2.40
C ALA A 10 0.21 -7.32 2.92
N ILE A 11 0.18 -8.33 3.80
CA ILE A 11 1.38 -9.04 4.24
C ILE A 11 1.24 -10.48 3.77
N GLU A 12 2.22 -10.91 2.99
CA GLU A 12 2.26 -12.25 2.40
C GLU A 12 3.43 -13.02 2.98
N GLU A 13 3.17 -14.21 3.49
CA GLU A 13 4.20 -15.18 3.84
C GLU A 13 4.48 -16.05 2.61
N ARG A 14 5.61 -15.81 1.94
CA ARG A 14 5.98 -16.60 0.74
C ARG A 14 6.65 -17.91 1.11
N GLU A 15 7.49 -17.86 2.14
CA GLU A 15 8.16 -19.01 2.73
C GLU A 15 8.04 -18.87 4.26
N PRO A 16 8.06 -19.98 5.01
CA PRO A 16 7.94 -19.93 6.46
C PRO A 16 9.04 -19.06 7.07
N GLY A 17 8.63 -17.98 7.74
CA GLY A 17 9.54 -16.98 8.33
C GLY A 17 9.98 -15.85 7.38
N GLN A 18 9.47 -15.81 6.14
CA GLN A 18 9.73 -14.76 5.17
C GLN A 18 8.45 -13.99 4.86
N PHE A 19 8.31 -12.83 5.50
CA PHE A 19 7.16 -11.95 5.35
C PHE A 19 7.48 -10.80 4.39
N PHE A 20 6.66 -10.66 3.37
CA PHE A 20 6.75 -9.55 2.43
C PHE A 20 5.54 -8.65 2.62
N TRP A 21 5.77 -7.34 2.59
CA TRP A 21 4.68 -6.37 2.55
C TRP A 21 4.44 -5.95 1.10
N THR A 22 3.18 -5.84 0.73
CA THR A 22 2.72 -5.41 -0.59
C THR A 22 1.70 -4.29 -0.40
N LEU A 23 1.97 -3.13 -0.99
CA LEU A 23 1.05 -2.02 -1.08
C LEU A 23 0.27 -2.12 -2.39
N LEU A 24 -1.04 -2.12 -2.26
CA LEU A 24 -2.00 -2.19 -3.35
C LEU A 24 -2.73 -0.84 -3.41
N GLU A 25 -2.73 -0.20 -4.56
CA GLU A 25 -3.51 1.01 -4.80
C GLU A 25 -4.85 0.60 -5.41
N ALA A 26 -5.95 0.96 -4.74
CA ALA A 26 -7.28 0.77 -5.29
C ALA A 26 -7.51 1.84 -6.36
N HIS A 27 -7.59 1.39 -7.60
CA HIS A 27 -7.97 2.21 -8.73
C HIS A 27 -9.49 2.12 -8.88
N HIS A 28 -10.20 3.13 -8.38
CA HIS A 28 -11.59 3.35 -8.80
C HIS A 28 -11.57 3.78 -10.27
N GLY A 29 -11.64 2.80 -11.19
CA GLY A 29 -12.21 3.06 -12.51
C GLY A 29 -13.57 3.70 -12.29
N GLY A 30 -13.83 4.83 -12.95
CA GLY A 30 -14.92 5.75 -12.60
C GLY A 30 -16.30 5.10 -12.42
N GLU A 31 -17.23 5.89 -11.88
CA GLU A 31 -18.57 5.62 -11.28
C GLU A 31 -19.45 4.46 -11.82
N SER A 32 -19.05 3.75 -12.85
CA SER A 32 -19.68 2.57 -13.45
C SER A 32 -18.90 1.26 -13.30
N SER A 33 -17.70 1.26 -12.69
CA SER A 33 -16.96 0.02 -12.42
C SER A 33 -17.38 -0.58 -11.08
N GLU A 34 -18.16 -1.66 -11.15
CA GLU A 34 -18.53 -2.50 -9.98
C GLU A 34 -17.33 -3.28 -9.41
N THR A 35 -16.18 -3.20 -10.08
CA THR A 35 -14.93 -3.87 -9.70
C THR A 35 -13.96 -2.83 -9.13
N LEU A 36 -13.57 -3.01 -7.86
CA LEU A 36 -12.39 -2.34 -7.31
C LEU A 36 -11.15 -3.00 -7.93
N ASP A 37 -10.52 -2.31 -8.87
CA ASP A 37 -9.27 -2.77 -9.47
C ASP A 37 -8.14 -2.42 -8.50
N TYR A 38 -7.51 -3.44 -7.90
CA TYR A 38 -6.35 -3.24 -7.04
C TYR A 38 -5.08 -3.45 -7.83
N ARG A 39 -4.31 -2.39 -8.02
CA ARG A 39 -3.01 -2.47 -8.69
C ARG A 39 -1.89 -2.57 -7.66
N VAL A 40 -0.92 -3.45 -7.89
CA VAL A 40 0.31 -3.50 -7.08
C VAL A 40 1.08 -2.19 -7.28
N TYR A 41 1.14 -1.40 -6.20
CA TYR A 41 1.86 -0.14 -6.18
C TYR A 41 3.32 -0.35 -5.81
N ARG A 42 3.58 -1.08 -4.73
CA ARG A 42 4.94 -1.35 -4.24
C ARG A 42 4.98 -2.65 -3.45
N VAL A 43 6.11 -3.35 -3.52
CA VAL A 43 6.36 -4.56 -2.73
C VAL A 43 7.69 -4.42 -2.00
N ALA A 44 7.83 -5.12 -0.89
CA ALA A 44 9.08 -5.26 -0.17
C ALA A 44 10.15 -5.90 -1.06
N ASP A 45 11.29 -5.22 -1.20
CA ASP A 45 12.47 -5.75 -1.90
C ASP A 45 13.10 -6.93 -1.15
N LYS A 46 12.95 -6.97 0.18
CA LYS A 46 13.55 -7.98 1.06
C LYS A 46 12.53 -8.63 1.99
N PRO A 47 12.67 -9.94 2.26
CA PRO A 47 11.87 -10.64 3.25
C PRO A 47 12.14 -10.08 4.64
N GLN A 48 11.09 -10.00 5.45
CA GLN A 48 11.19 -9.67 6.86
C GLN A 48 11.09 -10.93 7.72
N THR A 49 11.85 -10.95 8.80
CA THR A 49 11.91 -12.07 9.77
C THR A 49 10.61 -12.30 10.54
N SER A 50 9.69 -11.34 10.57
CA SER A 50 8.44 -11.47 11.31
C SER A 50 7.32 -10.63 10.69
N TYR A 51 6.08 -11.12 10.82
CA TYR A 51 4.87 -10.43 10.36
C TYR A 51 4.79 -8.99 10.86
N SER A 52 5.03 -8.77 12.16
CA SER A 52 4.99 -7.43 12.76
C SER A 52 6.04 -6.48 12.17
N ASN A 53 7.21 -7.01 11.80
CA ASN A 53 8.25 -6.21 11.15
C ASN A 53 7.82 -5.82 9.72
N ALA A 54 7.27 -6.76 8.95
CA ALA A 54 6.70 -6.47 7.63
C ALA A 54 5.57 -5.44 7.70
N LEU A 55 4.66 -5.58 8.67
CA LEU A 55 3.58 -4.64 8.90
C LEU A 55 4.12 -3.24 9.25
N ALA A 56 5.05 -3.15 10.20
CA ALA A 56 5.63 -1.87 10.60
C ALA A 56 6.34 -1.17 9.44
N MET A 57 7.09 -1.91 8.61
CA MET A 57 7.76 -1.37 7.42
C MET A 57 6.76 -0.94 6.34
N GLY A 58 5.73 -1.75 6.08
CA GLY A 58 4.66 -1.41 5.13
C GLY A 58 3.88 -0.17 5.56
N VAL A 59 3.54 -0.06 6.85
CA VAL A 59 2.88 1.14 7.42
C VAL A 59 3.79 2.36 7.36
N ALA A 60 5.10 2.21 7.59
CA ALA A 60 6.04 3.31 7.48
C ALA A 60 6.12 3.85 6.05
N GLU A 61 6.14 2.96 5.04
CA GLU A 61 6.08 3.36 3.63
C GLU A 61 4.73 4.00 3.27
N LEU A 62 3.62 3.43 3.71
CA LEU A 62 2.29 4.02 3.54
C LEU A 62 2.21 5.44 4.10
N LYS A 63 2.74 5.65 5.32
CA LYS A 63 2.83 6.98 5.94
C LYS A 63 3.71 7.94 5.16
N LYS A 64 4.84 7.49 4.60
CA LYS A 64 5.69 8.32 3.74
C LYS A 64 4.97 8.73 2.45
N ILE A 65 4.25 7.80 1.82
CA ILE A 65 3.47 8.08 0.61
C ILE A 65 2.36 9.10 0.91
N SER A 66 1.63 8.89 2.00
CA SER A 66 0.60 9.82 2.49
C SER A 66 1.17 11.21 2.83
N ALA A 67 2.36 11.28 3.46
CA ALA A 67 3.01 12.54 3.78
C ALA A 67 3.60 13.25 2.54
N ALA A 68 4.14 12.50 1.57
CA ALA A 68 4.65 13.03 0.31
C ALA A 68 3.52 13.55 -0.59
N ALA A 69 2.34 12.94 -0.49
CA ALA A 69 1.10 13.40 -1.10
C ALA A 69 0.45 14.58 -0.35
N GLY A 70 1.26 15.40 0.33
CA GLY A 70 0.84 16.48 1.23
C GLY A 70 -0.30 17.35 0.69
N PRO A 71 -1.02 18.05 1.59
CA PRO A 71 -2.27 18.73 1.27
C PRO A 71 -2.06 19.58 0.04
N ALA A 72 -2.91 19.38 -0.97
CA ALA A 72 -2.93 20.22 -2.15
C ALA A 72 -2.92 21.68 -1.70
N THR A 73 -1.76 22.33 -1.81
CA THR A 73 -1.66 23.78 -1.76
C THR A 73 -2.36 24.26 -3.03
N GLN A 74 -3.67 24.49 -2.94
CA GLN A 74 -4.33 25.44 -3.83
C GLN A 74 -4.39 26.76 -3.08
N GLY A 75 -3.45 27.64 -3.42
CA GLY A 75 -3.60 29.08 -3.26
C GLY A 75 -4.48 29.67 -4.36
#